data_AF-A0ABD1WEQ8-F1
#
_entry.id   AF-A0ABD1WEQ8-F1
#
_cell.length_a   1.000
_cell.length_b   1.000
_cell.length_c   1.000
_cell.angle_alpha   90.00
_cell.angle_beta   90.00
_cell.angle_gamma   90.00
#
_symmetry.space_group_name_H-M   'P 1'
#
loop_
_entity.id
_entity.type
_entity.pdbx_description
1 polymer ?
#
loop_
_entity_poly.entity_id
_entity_poly.type
_entity_poly.pdbx_seq_one_letter_code
_entity_poly.pdbx_strand_id
1 'polypeptide(L)'
;MKGEHLPIHGDGSNVRSYLHCDDVAEAFDVILHKGVIGHVYNIGTKKERRVLDVAADVCKLIGLNPDNVIEFVQDRPFNDQRYFLDDQKLKRLGWEEKTSWNEGLKTTMEWYIKNPDWWGDVSAALHPHPNVSKTSFSNDDGCFLHYTNGGAKNSKNSGMKFLIYGRTGWIGGLLGKLCKERGIEFEYGAGKLQDRNSLIEDIRRVLLAGLNVDWCESHKVETIRTNVVGTLTLADVCAQQGLLVMNFATGCIFEYDKNHPEGSGKGFKEEDQPNFTGSFYSKTKAMVENLLKEYDNVCTLRVRMPISSDLNNPRNFITKITRYNKVVNIPNSMTVLDELLPISIEMAKRNCRGIWNFTNPGAVSHNEILQMYQDYIDPKFKWENFGLEEQAKVIVAPRSNNELDTSKLKNEFPELLPVKDSIIKYVFEPNKKT
;
A
#
# COMPACT_ATOMS: atom_id res chain seq x y z
N MET A 1 -22.66 19.99 -36.71
CA MET A 1 -23.75 19.38 -37.51
C MET A 1 -25.14 19.73 -36.98
N LYS A 2 -25.45 19.59 -35.69
CA LYS A 2 -26.77 19.94 -35.12
C LYS A 2 -27.07 21.45 -34.98
N GLY A 3 -26.07 22.33 -35.15
CA GLY A 3 -26.22 23.78 -34.96
C GLY A 3 -26.10 24.26 -33.51
N GLU A 4 -25.81 23.36 -32.59
CA GLU A 4 -25.57 23.64 -31.16
C GLU A 4 -24.22 24.36 -30.94
N HIS A 5 -24.11 25.08 -29.82
CA HIS A 5 -22.86 25.70 -29.37
C HIS A 5 -21.79 24.66 -29.02
N LEU A 6 -20.53 25.03 -29.17
CA LEU A 6 -19.36 24.21 -28.87
C LEU A 6 -18.71 24.71 -27.56
N PRO A 7 -19.02 24.11 -26.40
CA PRO A 7 -18.49 24.58 -25.13
C PRO A 7 -17.00 24.25 -24.97
N ILE A 8 -16.22 25.25 -24.54
CA ILE A 8 -14.80 25.14 -24.18
C ILE A 8 -14.63 25.52 -22.71
N HIS A 9 -14.01 24.66 -21.93
CA HIS A 9 -13.69 24.94 -20.52
C HIS A 9 -12.58 25.99 -20.39
N GLY A 10 -12.79 26.95 -19.48
CA GLY A 10 -11.84 28.03 -19.25
C GLY A 10 -11.77 28.98 -20.46
N ASP A 11 -10.57 29.31 -20.90
CA ASP A 11 -10.29 30.13 -22.09
C ASP A 11 -9.80 29.30 -23.29
N GLY A 12 -9.76 27.97 -23.17
CA GLY A 12 -9.24 27.07 -24.19
C GLY A 12 -7.72 27.16 -24.43
N SER A 13 -6.97 27.86 -23.57
CA SER A 13 -5.51 28.00 -23.68
C SER A 13 -4.74 26.69 -23.43
N ASN A 14 -5.36 25.72 -22.74
CA ASN A 14 -4.76 24.44 -22.42
C ASN A 14 -4.19 23.74 -23.65
N VAL A 15 -2.95 23.28 -23.54
CA VAL A 15 -2.17 22.64 -24.60
C VAL A 15 -2.25 21.13 -24.48
N ARG A 16 -2.47 20.45 -25.60
CA ARG A 16 -2.55 18.99 -25.71
C ARG A 16 -1.78 18.51 -26.94
N SER A 17 -1.28 17.28 -26.87
CA SER A 17 -0.73 16.54 -28.01
C SER A 17 -1.80 15.59 -28.52
N TYR A 18 -2.11 15.66 -29.83
CA TYR A 18 -3.14 14.84 -30.46
C TYR A 18 -2.50 13.88 -31.46
N LEU A 19 -2.96 12.62 -31.46
CA LEU A 19 -2.57 11.58 -32.42
C LEU A 19 -3.81 11.04 -33.13
N HIS A 20 -3.65 10.58 -34.37
CA HIS A 20 -4.69 9.80 -35.05
C HIS A 20 -4.77 8.40 -34.42
N CYS A 21 -5.96 7.80 -34.41
CA CYS A 21 -6.17 6.48 -33.81
C CYS A 21 -5.32 5.39 -34.47
N ASP A 22 -5.11 5.45 -35.78
CA ASP A 22 -4.28 4.48 -36.51
C ASP A 22 -2.79 4.56 -36.11
N ASP A 23 -2.25 5.77 -35.86
CA ASP A 23 -0.87 5.93 -35.35
C ASP A 23 -0.72 5.29 -33.96
N VAL A 24 -1.77 5.39 -33.12
CA VAL A 24 -1.82 4.76 -31.79
C VAL A 24 -1.97 3.23 -31.89
N ALA A 25 -2.74 2.74 -32.85
CA ALA A 25 -2.85 1.30 -33.13
C ALA A 25 -1.50 0.73 -33.61
N GLU A 26 -0.80 1.41 -34.52
CA GLU A 26 0.54 1.03 -34.95
C GLU A 26 1.56 1.13 -33.82
N ALA A 27 1.42 2.08 -32.89
CA ALA A 27 2.27 2.15 -31.70
C ALA A 27 2.17 0.89 -30.85
N PHE A 28 0.95 0.38 -30.62
CA PHE A 28 0.75 -0.88 -29.92
C PHE A 28 1.35 -2.07 -30.67
N ASP A 29 1.20 -2.14 -32.00
CA ASP A 29 1.81 -3.21 -32.81
C ASP A 29 3.34 -3.20 -32.76
N VAL A 30 3.97 -2.01 -32.85
CA VAL A 30 5.42 -1.87 -32.73
C VAL A 30 5.91 -2.23 -31.32
N ILE A 31 5.19 -1.85 -30.27
CA ILE A 31 5.53 -2.24 -28.88
C ILE A 31 5.36 -3.75 -28.70
N LEU A 32 4.33 -4.37 -29.28
CA LEU A 32 4.10 -5.82 -29.21
C LEU A 32 5.24 -6.62 -29.86
N HIS A 33 5.70 -6.19 -31.05
CA HIS A 33 6.70 -6.92 -31.82
C HIS A 33 8.16 -6.59 -31.45
N LYS A 34 8.44 -5.38 -30.97
CA LYS A 34 9.81 -4.86 -30.76
C LYS A 34 10.07 -4.33 -29.35
N GLY A 35 9.04 -4.27 -28.50
CA GLY A 35 9.17 -3.82 -27.12
C GLY A 35 10.00 -4.76 -26.24
N VAL A 36 10.63 -4.19 -25.21
CA VAL A 36 11.36 -4.96 -24.20
C VAL A 36 10.40 -5.26 -23.05
N ILE A 37 10.34 -6.53 -22.61
CA ILE A 37 9.47 -6.96 -21.51
C ILE A 37 9.82 -6.16 -20.23
N GLY A 38 8.79 -5.65 -19.55
CA GLY A 38 8.93 -4.85 -18.33
C GLY A 38 9.26 -3.36 -18.56
N HIS A 39 9.33 -2.90 -19.82
CA HIS A 39 9.54 -1.48 -20.12
C HIS A 39 8.22 -0.75 -20.35
N VAL A 40 8.07 0.43 -19.73
CA VAL A 40 7.01 1.40 -20.05
C VAL A 40 7.38 2.21 -21.29
N TYR A 41 6.43 2.45 -22.20
CA TYR A 41 6.58 3.26 -23.41
C TYR A 41 5.47 4.32 -23.45
N ASN A 42 5.83 5.57 -23.73
CA ASN A 42 4.85 6.64 -23.95
C ASN A 42 4.47 6.66 -25.43
N ILE A 43 3.16 6.70 -25.71
CA ILE A 43 2.62 6.94 -27.05
C ILE A 43 2.17 8.41 -27.08
N GLY A 44 2.74 9.22 -27.97
CA GLY A 44 2.51 10.65 -28.01
C GLY A 44 3.20 11.31 -29.20
N THR A 45 3.03 12.63 -29.33
CA THR A 45 3.75 13.45 -30.31
C THR A 45 4.24 14.73 -29.63
N LYS A 46 5.25 15.37 -30.23
CA LYS A 46 5.72 16.72 -29.85
C LYS A 46 4.93 17.83 -30.54
N LYS A 47 3.97 17.48 -31.41
CA LYS A 47 3.09 18.39 -32.15
C LYS A 47 1.92 18.81 -31.25
N GLU A 48 2.13 19.91 -30.53
CA GLU A 48 1.17 20.45 -29.57
C GLU A 48 0.17 21.43 -30.20
N ARG A 49 -1.06 21.45 -29.67
CA ARG A 49 -2.14 22.39 -30.07
C ARG A 49 -2.96 22.82 -28.86
N ARG A 50 -3.47 24.06 -28.86
CA ARG A 50 -4.42 24.52 -27.83
C ARG A 50 -5.80 23.94 -28.10
N VAL A 51 -6.62 23.74 -27.07
CA VAL A 51 -8.02 23.33 -27.22
C VAL A 51 -8.80 24.31 -28.12
N LEU A 52 -8.55 25.61 -27.97
CA LEU A 52 -9.15 26.65 -28.83
C LEU A 52 -8.79 26.50 -30.31
N ASP A 53 -7.53 26.15 -30.64
CA ASP A 53 -7.10 25.96 -32.02
C ASP A 53 -7.79 24.74 -32.65
N VAL A 54 -7.98 23.66 -31.87
CA VAL A 54 -8.71 22.47 -32.32
C VAL A 54 -10.18 22.76 -32.59
N ALA A 55 -10.85 23.47 -31.69
CA ALA A 55 -12.24 23.89 -31.89
C ALA A 55 -12.39 24.77 -33.15
N ALA A 56 -11.47 25.71 -33.36
CA ALA A 56 -11.45 26.55 -34.55
C ALA A 56 -11.21 25.74 -35.85
N ASP A 57 -10.30 24.76 -35.83
CA ASP A 57 -10.04 23.89 -36.99
C ASP A 57 -11.23 22.97 -37.31
N VAL A 58 -11.92 22.45 -36.30
CA VAL A 58 -13.19 21.70 -36.47
C VAL A 58 -14.27 22.58 -37.10
N CYS A 59 -14.49 23.79 -36.56
CA CYS A 59 -15.49 24.73 -37.10
C CYS A 59 -15.25 25.06 -38.58
N LYS A 60 -13.98 25.33 -38.97
CA LYS A 60 -13.61 25.58 -40.37
C LYS A 60 -13.95 24.39 -41.28
N LEU A 61 -13.65 23.16 -40.87
CA LEU A 61 -13.92 21.97 -41.67
C LEU A 61 -15.42 21.72 -41.92
N ILE A 62 -16.29 22.15 -41.01
CA ILE A 62 -17.75 22.06 -41.15
C ILE A 62 -18.40 23.35 -41.69
N GLY A 63 -17.59 24.33 -42.12
CA GLY A 63 -18.09 25.58 -42.71
C GLY A 63 -18.75 26.56 -41.73
N LEU A 64 -18.45 26.47 -40.43
CA LEU A 64 -18.97 27.37 -39.40
C LEU A 64 -17.92 28.40 -38.98
N ASN A 65 -18.36 29.63 -38.65
CA ASN A 65 -17.51 30.62 -38.02
C ASN A 65 -17.32 30.25 -36.52
N PRO A 66 -16.09 29.98 -36.04
CA PRO A 66 -15.86 29.66 -34.63
C PRO A 66 -16.38 30.73 -33.66
N ASP A 67 -16.27 32.01 -34.00
CA ASP A 67 -16.68 33.13 -33.12
C ASP A 67 -18.19 33.14 -32.81
N ASN A 68 -19.00 32.49 -33.66
CA ASN A 68 -20.46 32.41 -33.48
C ASN A 68 -20.91 31.14 -32.73
N VAL A 69 -20.02 30.16 -32.56
CA VAL A 69 -20.37 28.80 -32.13
C VAL A 69 -19.65 28.40 -30.84
N ILE A 70 -18.41 28.85 -30.65
CA ILE A 70 -17.63 28.56 -29.44
C ILE A 70 -18.21 29.34 -28.26
N GLU A 71 -18.49 28.62 -27.16
CA GLU A 71 -18.95 29.20 -25.90
C GLU A 71 -17.94 28.86 -24.80
N PHE A 72 -17.47 29.85 -24.04
CA PHE A 72 -16.58 29.61 -22.91
C PHE A 72 -17.39 29.30 -21.65
N VAL A 73 -17.15 28.12 -21.08
CA VAL A 73 -17.83 27.61 -19.87
C VAL A 73 -16.86 27.51 -18.70
N GLN A 74 -17.40 27.32 -17.49
CA GLN A 74 -16.59 27.20 -16.28
C GLN A 74 -15.48 26.14 -16.45
N ASP A 75 -14.26 26.47 -16.03
CA ASP A 75 -13.15 25.54 -16.12
C ASP A 75 -13.33 24.33 -15.16
N ARG A 76 -12.71 23.21 -15.50
CA ARG A 76 -12.71 22.01 -14.66
C ARG A 76 -11.75 22.20 -13.48
N PRO A 77 -12.14 21.79 -12.25
CA PRO A 77 -11.19 21.70 -11.14
C PRO A 77 -9.96 20.88 -11.56
N PHE A 78 -8.75 21.40 -11.28
CA PHE A 78 -7.47 20.78 -11.63
C PHE A 78 -7.25 20.52 -13.14
N ASN A 79 -7.76 21.38 -14.02
CA ASN A 79 -7.46 21.29 -15.46
C ASN A 79 -5.98 21.62 -15.75
N ASP A 80 -5.18 20.59 -16.05
CA ASP A 80 -3.77 20.77 -16.38
C ASP A 80 -3.57 21.66 -17.61
N GLN A 81 -2.61 22.58 -17.51
CA GLN A 81 -2.28 23.50 -18.59
C GLN A 81 -1.64 22.79 -19.81
N ARG A 82 -0.87 21.72 -19.60
CA ARG A 82 -0.10 21.07 -20.67
C ARG A 82 0.15 19.58 -20.40
N TYR A 83 -0.11 18.73 -21.39
CA TYR A 83 0.35 17.34 -21.41
C TYR A 83 1.42 17.14 -22.49
N PHE A 84 2.67 16.96 -22.06
CA PHE A 84 3.81 16.71 -22.93
C PHE A 84 4.50 15.40 -22.54
N LEU A 85 4.63 14.47 -23.49
CA LEU A 85 5.19 13.14 -23.27
C LEU A 85 6.49 12.96 -24.06
N ASP A 86 7.49 12.33 -23.46
CA ASP A 86 8.69 11.90 -24.20
C ASP A 86 8.46 10.56 -24.89
N ASP A 87 8.30 10.62 -26.21
CA ASP A 87 8.09 9.52 -27.14
C ASP A 87 9.39 8.87 -27.65
N GLN A 88 10.57 9.42 -27.32
CA GLN A 88 11.85 8.97 -27.89
C GLN A 88 12.12 7.47 -27.69
N LYS A 89 11.64 6.89 -26.59
CA LYS A 89 11.81 5.46 -26.30
C LYS A 89 11.05 4.57 -27.27
N LEU A 90 9.86 4.99 -27.72
CA LEU A 90 9.07 4.32 -28.73
C LEU A 90 9.65 4.59 -30.14
N LYS A 91 10.10 5.82 -30.41
CA LYS A 91 10.78 6.17 -31.67
C LYS A 91 12.03 5.34 -31.94
N ARG A 92 12.78 4.95 -30.90
CA ARG A 92 13.90 3.99 -31.03
C ARG A 92 13.50 2.56 -31.43
N LEU A 93 12.22 2.19 -31.38
CA LEU A 93 11.71 0.92 -31.95
C LEU A 93 11.32 1.05 -33.44
N GLY A 94 11.44 2.26 -34.01
CA GLY A 94 11.06 2.54 -35.40
C GLY A 94 9.57 2.81 -35.60
N TRP A 95 8.86 3.27 -34.57
CA TRP A 95 7.55 3.91 -34.71
C TRP A 95 7.71 5.43 -34.83
N GLU A 96 6.91 6.07 -35.68
CA GLU A 96 6.77 7.53 -35.75
C GLU A 96 5.33 7.84 -36.15
N GLU A 97 4.77 8.95 -35.66
CA GLU A 97 3.44 9.39 -36.06
C GLU A 97 3.42 9.87 -37.53
N LYS A 98 2.69 9.15 -38.38
CA LYS A 98 2.63 9.38 -39.82
C LYS A 98 1.54 10.37 -40.20
N THR A 99 0.39 10.32 -39.53
CA THR A 99 -0.77 11.13 -39.91
C THR A 99 -0.53 12.60 -39.57
N SER A 100 -0.72 13.48 -40.55
CA SER A 100 -0.70 14.93 -40.28
C SER A 100 -1.98 15.38 -39.57
N TRP A 101 -1.94 16.47 -38.79
CA TRP A 101 -3.15 16.99 -38.12
C TRP A 101 -4.31 17.25 -39.08
N ASN A 102 -4.03 17.91 -40.21
CA ASN A 102 -5.06 18.29 -41.18
C ASN A 102 -5.71 17.06 -41.83
N GLU A 103 -4.91 16.04 -42.12
CA GLU A 103 -5.36 14.76 -42.66
C GLU A 103 -6.17 13.97 -41.63
N GLY A 104 -5.60 13.74 -40.45
CA GLY A 104 -6.23 12.96 -39.38
C GLY A 104 -7.53 13.58 -38.88
N LEU A 105 -7.61 14.92 -38.80
CA LEU A 105 -8.85 15.61 -38.45
C LEU A 105 -9.90 15.47 -39.56
N LYS A 106 -9.48 15.55 -40.83
CA LYS A 106 -10.37 15.37 -41.99
C LYS A 106 -10.92 13.93 -42.06
N THR A 107 -10.05 12.91 -41.98
CA THR A 107 -10.46 11.49 -42.03
C THR A 107 -11.38 11.14 -40.86
N THR A 108 -11.07 11.66 -39.66
CA THR A 108 -11.93 11.53 -38.48
C THR A 108 -13.32 12.12 -38.74
N MET A 109 -13.40 13.35 -39.24
CA MET A 109 -14.67 14.01 -39.56
C MET A 109 -15.48 13.26 -40.64
N GLU A 110 -14.82 12.83 -41.72
CA GLU A 110 -15.44 12.02 -42.78
C GLU A 110 -16.00 10.69 -42.25
N TRP A 111 -15.28 10.04 -41.33
CA TRP A 111 -15.74 8.82 -40.69
C TRP A 111 -16.98 9.06 -39.82
N TYR A 112 -17.02 10.11 -39.01
CA TYR A 112 -18.20 10.44 -38.19
C TYR A 112 -19.41 10.84 -39.04
N ILE A 113 -19.22 11.51 -40.17
CA ILE A 113 -20.31 11.82 -41.12
C ILE A 113 -20.88 10.53 -41.74
N LYS A 114 -20.02 9.55 -42.05
CA LYS A 114 -20.42 8.28 -42.68
C LYS A 114 -21.07 7.29 -41.69
N ASN A 115 -20.75 7.39 -40.39
CA ASN A 115 -21.20 6.45 -39.36
C ASN A 115 -21.96 7.17 -38.22
N PRO A 116 -23.06 7.89 -38.50
CA PRO A 116 -23.72 8.76 -37.51
C PRO A 116 -24.28 8.00 -36.31
N ASP A 117 -24.74 6.77 -36.51
CA ASP A 117 -25.42 5.97 -35.47
C ASP A 117 -24.47 5.11 -34.61
N TRP A 118 -23.15 5.13 -34.89
CA TRP A 118 -22.18 4.20 -34.28
C TRP A 118 -22.12 4.25 -32.75
N TRP A 119 -22.28 5.43 -32.16
CA TRP A 119 -22.18 5.63 -30.71
C TRP A 119 -23.53 5.66 -29.98
N GLY A 120 -24.65 5.47 -30.68
CA GLY A 120 -25.99 5.59 -30.09
C GLY A 120 -26.30 7.01 -29.58
N ASP A 121 -27.10 7.11 -28.52
CA ASP A 121 -27.44 8.41 -27.92
C ASP A 121 -26.31 8.95 -27.03
N VAL A 122 -25.58 9.92 -27.59
CA VAL A 122 -24.50 10.65 -26.89
C VAL A 122 -24.96 11.97 -26.27
N SER A 123 -26.26 12.29 -26.25
CA SER A 123 -26.77 13.61 -25.83
C SER A 123 -26.32 14.01 -24.42
N ALA A 124 -26.23 13.05 -23.49
CA ALA A 124 -25.73 13.30 -22.13
C ALA A 124 -24.26 13.77 -22.08
N ALA A 125 -23.43 13.35 -23.05
CA ALA A 125 -22.02 13.71 -23.13
C ALA A 125 -21.76 15.07 -23.80
N LEU A 126 -22.79 15.67 -24.43
CA LEU A 126 -22.70 17.00 -25.03
C LEU A 126 -22.82 18.14 -24.01
N HIS A 127 -23.24 17.85 -22.77
CA HIS A 127 -23.26 18.83 -21.69
C HIS A 127 -21.84 19.09 -21.15
N PRO A 128 -21.42 20.35 -20.96
CA PRO A 128 -20.05 20.69 -20.52
C PRO A 128 -19.69 20.11 -19.15
N HIS A 129 -20.66 20.04 -18.23
CA HIS A 129 -20.51 19.43 -16.91
C HIS A 129 -21.56 18.32 -16.76
N PRO A 130 -21.31 17.12 -17.33
CA PRO A 130 -22.29 16.05 -17.36
C PRO A 130 -22.44 15.45 -15.96
N ASN A 131 -23.61 15.65 -15.34
CA ASN A 131 -23.93 15.04 -14.06
C ASN A 131 -24.27 13.56 -14.24
N VAL A 132 -23.39 12.68 -13.76
CA VAL A 132 -23.49 11.20 -13.85
C VAL A 132 -24.76 10.64 -13.18
N SER A 133 -25.49 11.43 -12.38
CA SER A 133 -26.72 11.03 -11.69
C SER A 133 -27.94 10.77 -12.59
N LYS A 134 -27.81 10.86 -13.93
CA LYS A 134 -28.92 10.63 -14.89
C LYS A 134 -28.61 9.72 -16.09
N THR A 135 -27.44 9.12 -16.19
CA THR A 135 -27.09 8.17 -17.27
C THR A 135 -27.19 6.72 -16.79
N SER A 136 -28.32 6.08 -17.07
CA SER A 136 -28.49 4.64 -16.89
C SER A 136 -27.79 3.89 -18.04
N PHE A 137 -26.53 3.52 -17.84
CA PHE A 137 -25.88 2.53 -18.71
C PHE A 137 -26.53 1.16 -18.50
N SER A 138 -26.77 0.44 -19.60
CA SER A 138 -27.27 -0.93 -19.58
C SER A 138 -26.20 -1.87 -19.01
N ASN A 139 -26.55 -2.60 -17.96
CA ASN A 139 -25.65 -3.57 -17.30
C ASN A 139 -25.27 -4.71 -18.26
N ASP A 140 -23.99 -4.77 -18.65
CA ASP A 140 -23.38 -5.96 -19.29
C ASP A 140 -22.30 -6.64 -18.41
N ASP A 141 -22.05 -6.15 -17.19
CA ASP A 141 -21.20 -6.81 -16.17
C ASP A 141 -21.94 -7.95 -15.43
N GLY A 142 -22.78 -8.69 -16.13
CA GLY A 142 -23.69 -9.72 -15.60
C GLY A 142 -23.03 -11.02 -15.10
N CYS A 143 -21.74 -11.03 -14.77
CA CYS A 143 -20.97 -12.25 -14.45
C CYS A 143 -20.51 -12.39 -12.99
N PHE A 144 -20.70 -11.39 -12.12
CA PHE A 144 -20.10 -11.40 -10.76
C PHE A 144 -21.04 -11.22 -9.56
N LEU A 145 -22.37 -11.15 -9.75
CA LEU A 145 -23.31 -10.87 -8.66
C LEU A 145 -24.41 -11.94 -8.46
N HIS A 146 -23.99 -13.17 -8.13
CA HIS A 146 -24.88 -14.17 -7.49
C HIS A 146 -24.20 -14.89 -6.32
N TYR A 147 -23.97 -14.15 -5.24
CA TYR A 147 -23.97 -14.71 -3.88
C TYR A 147 -25.01 -13.97 -3.05
N THR A 148 -26.18 -14.58 -2.90
CA THR A 148 -27.30 -14.05 -2.13
C THR A 148 -26.95 -14.02 -0.64
N ASN A 149 -27.24 -12.89 0.02
CA ASN A 149 -27.09 -12.72 1.47
C ASN A 149 -27.83 -13.82 2.25
N GLY A 150 -27.08 -14.80 2.77
CA GLY A 150 -27.55 -15.72 3.79
C GLY A 150 -27.62 -14.98 5.12
N GLY A 151 -28.82 -14.53 5.50
CA GLY A 151 -29.01 -13.71 6.70
C GLY A 151 -28.43 -14.37 7.96
N ALA A 152 -27.56 -13.63 8.66
CA ALA A 152 -26.91 -14.07 9.88
C ALA A 152 -27.96 -14.38 10.97
N LYS A 153 -28.18 -15.66 11.26
CA LYS A 153 -28.95 -16.08 12.44
C LYS A 153 -28.14 -15.76 13.69
N ASN A 154 -28.70 -14.95 14.57
CA ASN A 154 -28.17 -14.73 15.93
C ASN A 154 -28.13 -16.05 16.71
N SER A 155 -27.02 -16.77 16.65
CA SER A 155 -26.72 -17.88 17.56
C SER A 155 -26.18 -17.33 18.87
N LYS A 156 -26.90 -17.59 19.96
CA LYS A 156 -26.46 -17.24 21.32
C LYS A 156 -25.12 -17.91 21.65
N ASN A 157 -24.15 -17.09 22.06
CA ASN A 157 -23.04 -17.46 22.94
C ASN A 157 -22.03 -18.51 22.42
N SER A 158 -21.41 -18.27 21.26
CA SER A 158 -20.13 -18.88 20.88
C SER A 158 -18.97 -17.91 21.11
N GLY A 159 -17.85 -18.39 21.66
CA GLY A 159 -16.64 -17.57 21.83
C GLY A 159 -16.04 -17.11 20.50
N MET A 160 -15.17 -16.09 20.53
CA MET A 160 -14.44 -15.67 19.33
C MET A 160 -13.49 -16.76 18.85
N LYS A 161 -13.53 -17.06 17.55
CA LYS A 161 -12.66 -18.02 16.89
C LYS A 161 -11.71 -17.32 15.92
N PHE A 162 -10.41 -17.63 16.00
CA PHE A 162 -9.37 -16.99 15.18
C PHE A 162 -8.86 -17.91 14.06
N LEU A 163 -8.72 -17.38 12.84
CA LEU A 163 -8.00 -18.00 11.73
C LEU A 163 -6.63 -17.33 11.59
N ILE A 164 -5.57 -18.06 11.90
CA ILE A 164 -4.21 -17.53 11.90
C ILE A 164 -3.52 -17.96 10.60
N TYR A 165 -3.03 -17.03 9.80
CA TYR A 165 -2.13 -17.33 8.69
C TYR A 165 -0.67 -17.18 9.14
N GLY A 166 0.26 -17.82 8.42
CA GLY A 166 1.69 -17.75 8.77
C GLY A 166 2.11 -18.63 9.96
N ARG A 167 1.57 -19.86 10.07
CA ARG A 167 1.94 -20.87 11.09
C ARG A 167 3.46 -21.11 11.25
N THR A 168 4.21 -21.04 10.15
CA THR A 168 5.68 -21.19 10.10
C THR A 168 6.45 -19.90 10.45
N GLY A 169 5.74 -18.77 10.49
CA GLY A 169 6.21 -17.48 10.94
C GLY A 169 6.33 -17.42 12.47
N TRP A 170 7.21 -16.55 12.96
CA TRP A 170 7.50 -16.46 14.39
C TRP A 170 6.29 -15.98 15.21
N ILE A 171 5.66 -14.88 14.79
CA ILE A 171 4.47 -14.32 15.46
C ILE A 171 3.27 -15.27 15.35
N GLY A 172 3.03 -15.87 14.18
CA GLY A 172 1.93 -16.82 13.99
C GLY A 172 2.03 -18.05 14.90
N GLY A 173 3.25 -18.59 15.08
CA GLY A 173 3.49 -19.67 16.04
C GLY A 173 3.27 -19.27 17.50
N LEU A 174 3.71 -18.07 17.90
CA LEU A 174 3.49 -17.54 19.25
C LEU A 174 2.00 -17.28 19.53
N LEU A 175 1.25 -16.74 18.57
CA LEU A 175 -0.18 -16.49 18.72
C LEU A 175 -0.99 -17.78 18.86
N GLY A 176 -0.68 -18.84 18.12
CA GLY A 176 -1.35 -20.13 18.31
C GLY A 176 -1.01 -20.79 19.66
N LYS A 177 0.22 -20.62 20.17
CA LYS A 177 0.58 -21.03 21.54
C LYS A 177 -0.26 -20.25 22.56
N LEU A 178 -0.31 -18.92 22.42
CA LEU A 178 -1.06 -18.03 23.32
C LEU A 178 -2.57 -18.29 23.30
N CYS A 179 -3.15 -18.57 22.14
CA CYS A 179 -4.57 -18.95 22.02
C CYS A 179 -4.84 -20.28 22.75
N LYS A 180 -3.97 -21.29 22.57
CA LYS A 180 -4.06 -22.57 23.27
C LYS A 180 -3.96 -22.41 24.79
N GLU A 181 -3.03 -21.59 25.28
CA GLU A 181 -2.85 -21.32 26.71
C GLU A 181 -4.02 -20.56 27.33
N ARG A 182 -4.70 -19.69 26.55
CA ARG A 182 -5.87 -18.91 26.98
C ARG A 182 -7.22 -19.60 26.72
N GLY A 183 -7.23 -20.83 26.20
CA GLY A 183 -8.46 -21.55 25.85
C GLY A 183 -9.29 -20.89 24.73
N ILE A 184 -8.65 -20.10 23.87
CA ILE A 184 -9.28 -19.42 22.73
C ILE A 184 -9.32 -20.38 21.54
N GLU A 185 -10.49 -20.53 20.91
CA GLU A 185 -10.63 -21.37 19.71
C GLU A 185 -9.87 -20.74 18.53
N PHE A 186 -9.02 -21.51 17.87
CA PHE A 186 -8.31 -21.04 16.69
C PHE A 186 -7.99 -22.18 15.73
N GLU A 187 -7.81 -21.83 14.46
CA GLU A 187 -7.27 -22.70 13.41
C GLU A 187 -6.16 -21.97 12.66
N TYR A 188 -5.31 -22.73 11.97
CA TYR A 188 -4.34 -22.16 11.03
C TYR A 188 -4.87 -22.27 9.60
N GLY A 189 -4.81 -21.18 8.84
CA GLY A 189 -5.15 -21.18 7.41
C GLY A 189 -4.26 -22.15 6.63
N ALA A 190 -4.88 -22.97 5.78
CA ALA A 190 -4.21 -23.88 4.86
C ALA A 190 -3.97 -23.23 3.49
N GLY A 191 -4.78 -22.22 3.17
CA GLY A 191 -4.73 -21.48 1.92
C GLY A 191 -3.49 -20.60 1.75
N LYS A 192 -3.12 -20.37 0.49
CA LYS A 192 -2.10 -19.38 0.11
C LYS A 192 -2.77 -18.02 -0.01
N LEU A 193 -2.17 -16.98 0.61
CA LEU A 193 -2.76 -15.63 0.65
C LEU A 193 -3.09 -15.05 -0.74
N GLN A 194 -2.28 -15.36 -1.75
CA GLN A 194 -2.50 -14.91 -3.14
C GLN A 194 -3.60 -15.68 -3.90
N ASP A 195 -4.17 -16.74 -3.33
CA ASP A 195 -5.26 -17.51 -3.94
C ASP A 195 -6.58 -17.22 -3.21
N ARG A 196 -7.42 -16.39 -3.84
CA ARG A 196 -8.72 -15.98 -3.33
C ARG A 196 -9.63 -17.16 -2.99
N ASN A 197 -9.62 -18.22 -3.79
CA ASN A 197 -10.53 -19.36 -3.60
C ASN A 197 -10.14 -20.13 -2.33
N SER A 198 -8.84 -20.40 -2.15
CA SER A 198 -8.31 -20.97 -0.92
C SER A 198 -8.69 -20.16 0.33
N LEU A 199 -8.64 -18.81 0.27
CA LEU A 199 -9.04 -17.97 1.39
C LEU A 199 -10.54 -18.05 1.70
N ILE A 200 -11.39 -18.10 0.67
CA ILE A 200 -12.85 -18.25 0.82
C ILE A 200 -13.18 -19.60 1.47
N GLU A 201 -12.48 -20.68 1.11
CA GLU A 201 -12.66 -22.00 1.74
C GLU A 201 -12.23 -22.02 3.21
N ASP A 202 -11.12 -21.36 3.56
CA ASP A 202 -10.68 -21.25 4.95
C ASP A 202 -11.61 -20.36 5.78
N ILE A 203 -12.10 -19.24 5.24
CA ILE A 203 -13.03 -18.34 5.93
C ILE A 203 -14.41 -18.98 6.09
N ARG A 204 -14.86 -19.85 5.17
CA ARG A 204 -16.06 -20.67 5.39
C ARG A 204 -15.95 -21.61 6.60
N ARG A 205 -14.74 -21.91 7.07
CA ARG A 205 -14.48 -22.71 8.27
C ARG A 205 -14.35 -21.87 9.55
N VAL A 206 -14.02 -20.57 9.45
CA VAL A 206 -13.64 -19.73 10.61
C VAL A 206 -14.02 -18.25 10.47
N LEU A 207 -14.50 -17.66 11.57
CA LEU A 207 -15.15 -16.34 11.62
C LEU A 207 -14.24 -15.09 11.70
N LEU A 208 -12.90 -15.15 11.72
CA LEU A 208 -12.00 -13.97 11.70
C LEU A 208 -10.59 -14.33 11.19
N ALA A 209 -9.88 -13.51 10.41
CA ALA A 209 -8.54 -13.79 9.85
C ALA A 209 -7.72 -12.51 9.62
N GLY A 210 -6.38 -12.42 9.59
CA GLY A 210 -5.30 -13.43 9.60
C GLY A 210 -3.91 -12.78 9.82
N LEU A 211 -2.80 -13.39 9.40
CA LEU A 211 -1.41 -12.93 9.70
C LEU A 211 -0.37 -13.27 8.61
N ASN A 212 0.75 -12.53 8.54
CA ASN A 212 1.87 -12.77 7.61
C ASN A 212 3.23 -12.33 8.21
N VAL A 213 4.34 -13.04 7.94
CA VAL A 213 5.71 -12.75 8.43
C VAL A 213 6.77 -13.12 7.38
N ASP A 214 7.83 -12.32 7.29
CA ASP A 214 8.61 -12.09 6.06
C ASP A 214 9.87 -12.93 5.77
N TRP A 215 10.16 -13.06 4.46
CA TRP A 215 11.47 -13.40 3.87
C TRP A 215 11.62 -12.62 2.55
N CYS A 216 12.35 -11.49 2.55
CA CYS A 216 12.16 -10.46 1.51
C CYS A 216 13.34 -10.14 0.56
N GLU A 217 14.53 -9.81 1.08
CA GLU A 217 15.52 -9.03 0.28
C GLU A 217 16.04 -9.71 -0.99
N SER A 218 16.15 -11.05 -1.01
CA SER A 218 16.60 -11.82 -2.18
C SER A 218 15.48 -12.30 -3.11
N HIS A 219 14.20 -12.21 -2.71
CA HIS A 219 13.07 -12.84 -3.43
C HIS A 219 11.92 -11.85 -3.70
N LYS A 220 12.23 -10.72 -4.34
CA LYS A 220 11.30 -9.58 -4.57
C LYS A 220 9.91 -9.97 -5.12
N VAL A 221 9.84 -10.89 -6.09
CA VAL A 221 8.56 -11.34 -6.69
C VAL A 221 7.73 -12.15 -5.70
N GLU A 222 8.37 -12.98 -4.88
CA GLU A 222 7.71 -13.76 -3.84
C GLU A 222 7.21 -12.84 -2.71
N THR A 223 8.00 -11.83 -2.33
CA THR A 223 7.56 -10.74 -1.44
C THR A 223 6.30 -10.06 -1.98
N ILE A 224 6.28 -9.63 -3.25
CA ILE A 224 5.10 -8.96 -3.83
C ILE A 224 3.89 -9.90 -3.79
N ARG A 225 4.06 -11.17 -4.20
CA ARG A 225 3.00 -12.16 -4.23
C ARG A 225 2.38 -12.37 -2.84
N THR A 226 3.19 -12.52 -1.80
CA THR A 226 2.70 -12.85 -0.45
C THR A 226 2.30 -11.61 0.36
N ASN A 227 3.11 -10.54 0.32
CA ASN A 227 2.91 -9.35 1.15
C ASN A 227 2.05 -8.26 0.52
N VAL A 228 2.02 -8.15 -0.81
CA VAL A 228 1.18 -7.16 -1.50
C VAL A 228 -0.10 -7.84 -1.93
N VAL A 229 -0.02 -8.73 -2.92
CA VAL A 229 -1.19 -9.40 -3.50
C VAL A 229 -1.93 -10.21 -2.44
N GLY A 230 -1.20 -11.04 -1.69
CA GLY A 230 -1.80 -11.88 -0.65
C GLY A 230 -2.47 -11.11 0.48
N THR A 231 -1.81 -10.10 1.04
CA THR A 231 -2.39 -9.28 2.13
C THR A 231 -3.63 -8.50 1.67
N LEU A 232 -3.61 -7.92 0.46
CA LEU A 232 -4.75 -7.19 -0.10
C LEU A 232 -5.92 -8.13 -0.43
N THR A 233 -5.62 -9.32 -0.96
CA THR A 233 -6.65 -10.35 -1.24
C THR A 233 -7.31 -10.82 0.07
N LEU A 234 -6.53 -11.01 1.15
CA LEU A 234 -7.08 -11.34 2.47
C LEU A 234 -7.96 -10.21 3.04
N ALA A 235 -7.49 -8.96 2.98
CA ALA A 235 -8.25 -7.79 3.41
C ALA A 235 -9.62 -7.70 2.71
N ASP A 236 -9.64 -7.81 1.39
CA ASP A 236 -10.85 -7.74 0.57
C ASP A 236 -11.80 -8.92 0.78
N VAL A 237 -11.31 -10.17 0.80
CA VAL A 237 -12.16 -11.33 1.10
C VAL A 237 -12.78 -11.23 2.50
N CYS A 238 -12.01 -10.75 3.49
CA CYS A 238 -12.54 -10.52 4.83
C CYS A 238 -13.56 -9.37 4.86
N ALA A 239 -13.33 -8.29 4.12
CA ALA A 239 -14.24 -7.15 4.04
C ALA A 239 -15.61 -7.57 3.49
N GLN A 240 -15.62 -8.37 2.43
CA GLN A 240 -16.83 -8.92 1.82
C GLN A 240 -17.60 -9.90 2.73
N GLN A 241 -16.97 -10.41 3.79
CA GLN A 241 -17.59 -11.27 4.80
C GLN A 241 -17.82 -10.54 6.15
N GLY A 242 -17.52 -9.23 6.23
CA GLY A 242 -17.66 -8.42 7.46
C GLY A 242 -16.65 -8.73 8.56
N LEU A 243 -15.51 -9.35 8.23
CA LEU A 243 -14.55 -9.88 9.20
C LEU A 243 -13.39 -8.91 9.45
N LEU A 244 -13.01 -8.76 10.72
CA LEU A 244 -11.85 -7.98 11.16
C LEU A 244 -10.53 -8.67 10.79
N VAL A 245 -9.55 -7.90 10.30
CA VAL A 245 -8.20 -8.36 9.97
C VAL A 245 -7.14 -7.72 10.84
N MET A 246 -6.44 -8.52 11.65
CA MET A 246 -5.29 -8.08 12.45
C MET A 246 -3.99 -8.20 11.64
N ASN A 247 -3.69 -7.21 10.81
CA ASN A 247 -2.51 -7.17 9.95
C ASN A 247 -1.24 -6.78 10.74
N PHE A 248 -0.33 -7.72 10.97
CA PHE A 248 0.98 -7.43 11.58
C PHE A 248 1.96 -6.91 10.51
N ALA A 249 2.12 -5.59 10.49
CA ALA A 249 2.99 -4.86 9.57
C ALA A 249 4.31 -4.45 10.25
N THR A 250 4.87 -3.31 9.86
CA THR A 250 6.21 -2.89 10.27
C THR A 250 6.31 -1.37 10.42
N GLY A 251 6.81 -0.90 11.58
CA GLY A 251 7.19 0.51 11.77
C GLY A 251 8.57 0.85 11.18
N CYS A 252 9.28 -0.11 10.59
CA CYS A 252 10.56 0.11 9.89
C CYS A 252 10.39 0.76 8.49
N ILE A 253 9.42 1.66 8.38
CA ILE A 253 9.10 2.49 7.20
C ILE A 253 9.31 3.99 7.47
N PHE A 254 9.81 4.32 8.67
CA PHE A 254 10.24 5.67 9.05
C PHE A 254 11.73 5.73 9.41
N GLU A 255 12.34 6.90 9.28
CA GLU A 255 13.66 7.26 9.80
C GLU A 255 13.61 8.64 10.48
N TYR A 256 14.45 8.88 11.50
CA TYR A 256 14.55 10.18 12.16
C TYR A 256 14.80 11.32 11.16
N ASP A 257 14.08 12.44 11.34
CA ASP A 257 14.13 13.59 10.44
C ASP A 257 14.15 14.93 11.20
N LYS A 258 13.93 16.06 10.49
CA LYS A 258 13.96 17.39 11.10
C LYS A 258 12.79 17.66 12.05
N ASN A 259 11.65 17.00 11.85
CA ASN A 259 10.45 17.14 12.66
C ASN A 259 10.44 16.13 13.82
N HIS A 260 11.11 14.98 13.60
CA HIS A 260 11.30 13.89 14.54
C HIS A 260 12.80 13.62 14.76
N PRO A 261 13.56 14.51 15.44
CA PRO A 261 14.99 14.31 15.64
C PRO A 261 15.28 13.14 16.59
N GLU A 262 16.43 12.48 16.40
CA GLU A 262 16.93 11.45 17.30
C GLU A 262 17.03 11.98 18.74
N GLY A 263 16.54 11.21 19.72
CA GLY A 263 16.58 11.58 21.14
C GLY A 263 15.61 12.69 21.56
N SER A 264 14.73 13.18 20.67
CA SER A 264 13.79 14.26 20.99
C SER A 264 12.55 13.82 21.79
N GLY A 265 12.27 12.52 21.88
CA GLY A 265 11.02 11.97 22.43
C GLY A 265 9.79 12.19 21.55
N LYS A 266 9.96 12.73 20.33
CA LYS A 266 8.88 12.95 19.35
C LYS A 266 8.89 11.82 18.33
N GLY A 267 8.10 10.78 18.59
CA GLY A 267 7.92 9.68 17.65
C GLY A 267 6.97 10.00 16.50
N PHE A 268 7.06 9.21 15.42
CA PHE A 268 6.13 9.23 14.29
C PHE A 268 4.77 8.66 14.68
N LYS A 269 3.69 9.29 14.24
CA LYS A 269 2.28 8.91 14.51
C LYS A 269 1.71 7.97 13.45
N GLU A 270 0.53 7.42 13.74
CA GLU A 270 -0.26 6.61 12.82
C GLU A 270 -0.58 7.34 11.51
N GLU A 271 -0.84 8.64 11.58
CA GLU A 271 -1.23 9.50 10.44
C GLU A 271 -0.04 9.92 9.57
N ASP A 272 1.19 9.83 10.07
CA ASP A 272 2.38 10.29 9.36
C ASP A 272 2.68 9.44 8.11
N GLN A 273 3.20 10.10 7.09
CA GLN A 273 3.57 9.46 5.83
C GLN A 273 4.96 8.81 5.93
N PRO A 274 5.11 7.53 5.53
CA PRO A 274 6.41 6.84 5.55
C PRO A 274 7.51 7.60 4.81
N ASN A 275 8.55 8.01 5.54
CA ASN A 275 9.69 8.76 4.98
C ASN A 275 10.89 7.86 4.61
N PHE A 276 10.99 6.62 5.12
CA PHE A 276 12.11 5.71 4.85
C PHE A 276 11.80 4.69 3.75
N THR A 277 12.45 4.85 2.59
CA THR A 277 12.37 3.90 1.46
C THR A 277 13.71 3.23 1.13
N GLY A 278 14.66 3.23 2.07
CA GLY A 278 16.02 2.72 1.88
C GLY A 278 16.16 1.22 1.58
N SER A 279 15.09 0.43 1.66
CA SER A 279 15.07 -0.98 1.26
C SER A 279 13.85 -1.30 0.39
N PHE A 280 13.96 -2.34 -0.45
CA PHE A 280 12.82 -2.86 -1.21
C PHE A 280 11.70 -3.32 -0.27
N TYR A 281 12.07 -3.92 0.86
CA TYR A 281 11.15 -4.32 1.93
C TYR A 281 10.34 -3.14 2.47
N SER A 282 11.00 -2.08 2.96
CA SER A 282 10.34 -0.91 3.55
C SER A 282 9.44 -0.19 2.55
N LYS A 283 9.92 0.00 1.31
CA LYS A 283 9.11 0.60 0.23
C LYS A 283 7.84 -0.22 -0.06
N THR A 284 7.96 -1.54 -0.14
CA THR A 284 6.83 -2.44 -0.39
C THR A 284 5.81 -2.41 0.75
N LYS A 285 6.29 -2.39 2.01
CA LYS A 285 5.40 -2.36 3.19
C LYS A 285 4.70 -1.00 3.36
N ALA A 286 5.37 0.12 3.06
CA ALA A 286 4.74 1.44 3.03
C ALA A 286 3.60 1.52 2.00
N MET A 287 3.80 0.96 0.80
CA MET A 287 2.74 0.86 -0.22
C MET A 287 1.54 0.05 0.27
N VAL A 288 1.78 -1.11 0.90
CA VAL A 288 0.71 -1.97 1.41
C VAL A 288 -0.03 -1.31 2.56
N GLU A 289 0.65 -0.67 3.51
CA GLU A 289 0.00 0.08 4.59
C GLU A 289 -0.91 1.18 4.02
N ASN A 290 -0.45 1.93 3.02
CA ASN A 290 -1.27 2.98 2.43
C ASN A 290 -2.50 2.44 1.68
N LEU A 291 -2.38 1.29 1.00
CA LEU A 291 -3.53 0.64 0.34
C LEU A 291 -4.52 0.03 1.35
N LEU A 292 -4.05 -0.42 2.51
CA LEU A 292 -4.90 -0.99 3.56
C LEU A 292 -5.68 0.08 4.36
N LYS A 293 -5.37 1.38 4.19
CA LYS A 293 -6.17 2.48 4.78
C LYS A 293 -7.60 2.51 4.25
N GLU A 294 -7.81 2.07 3.01
CA GLU A 294 -9.12 2.04 2.35
C GLU A 294 -10.00 0.84 2.80
N TYR A 295 -9.50 -0.03 3.68
CA TYR A 295 -10.21 -1.20 4.19
C TYR A 295 -10.59 -1.01 5.67
N ASP A 296 -11.80 -0.51 5.93
CA ASP A 296 -12.35 -0.24 7.27
C ASP A 296 -12.33 -1.44 8.23
N ASN A 297 -12.22 -2.67 7.71
CA ASN A 297 -12.14 -3.91 8.48
C ASN A 297 -10.71 -4.31 8.87
N VAL A 298 -9.68 -3.52 8.53
CA VAL A 298 -8.28 -3.84 8.81
C VAL A 298 -7.75 -3.06 10.01
N CYS A 299 -7.08 -3.76 10.91
CA CYS A 299 -6.24 -3.20 11.97
C CYS A 299 -4.77 -3.48 11.64
N THR A 300 -4.01 -2.45 11.28
CA THR A 300 -2.59 -2.58 10.91
C THR A 300 -1.69 -2.24 12.10
N LEU A 301 -0.91 -3.22 12.55
CA LEU A 301 -0.03 -3.12 13.71
C LEU A 301 1.44 -2.93 13.26
N ARG A 302 2.02 -1.74 13.48
CA ARG A 302 3.41 -1.42 13.14
C ARG A 302 4.39 -1.98 14.17
N VAL A 303 4.78 -3.25 14.02
CA VAL A 303 5.82 -3.91 14.83
C VAL A 303 7.21 -3.35 14.48
N ARG A 304 8.11 -3.20 15.47
CA ARG A 304 9.55 -2.93 15.23
C ARG A 304 10.44 -3.80 16.09
N MET A 305 11.57 -4.21 15.52
CA MET A 305 12.67 -4.95 16.20
C MET A 305 12.18 -5.95 17.27
N PRO A 306 11.38 -6.97 16.90
CA PRO A 306 10.69 -7.81 17.88
C PRO A 306 11.63 -8.56 18.83
N ILE A 307 11.30 -8.48 20.12
CA ILE A 307 11.99 -9.10 21.25
C ILE A 307 11.06 -10.14 21.89
N SER A 308 11.61 -11.25 22.40
CA SER A 308 10.86 -12.18 23.26
C SER A 308 11.67 -12.69 24.45
N SER A 309 10.98 -13.29 25.41
CA SER A 309 11.55 -14.10 26.50
C SER A 309 12.46 -15.25 26.01
N ASP A 310 12.18 -15.86 24.86
CA ASP A 310 13.05 -16.87 24.26
C ASP A 310 14.33 -16.25 23.66
N LEU A 311 15.40 -16.21 24.45
CA LEU A 311 16.73 -15.72 24.05
C LEU A 311 17.51 -16.70 23.14
N ASN A 312 17.01 -17.90 22.88
CA ASN A 312 17.64 -18.84 21.95
C ASN A 312 17.21 -18.59 20.49
N ASN A 313 16.08 -17.93 20.29
CA ASN A 313 15.48 -17.72 18.99
C ASN A 313 16.35 -16.81 18.09
N PRO A 314 16.83 -17.26 16.92
CA PRO A 314 17.68 -16.44 16.05
C PRO A 314 16.95 -15.25 15.40
N ARG A 315 15.61 -15.18 15.50
CA ARG A 315 14.83 -14.02 15.04
C ARG A 315 14.72 -12.92 16.10
N ASN A 316 14.91 -13.23 17.38
CA ASN A 316 14.87 -12.30 18.50
C ASN A 316 15.97 -11.23 18.34
N PHE A 317 15.59 -9.96 18.53
CA PHE A 317 16.52 -8.85 18.37
C PHE A 317 17.69 -8.92 19.36
N ILE A 318 17.45 -9.29 20.62
CA ILE A 318 18.52 -9.43 21.64
C ILE A 318 19.54 -10.49 21.19
N THR A 319 19.06 -11.67 20.81
CA THR A 319 19.88 -12.79 20.32
C THR A 319 20.68 -12.47 19.06
N LYS A 320 20.25 -11.48 18.26
CA LYS A 320 21.02 -10.98 17.12
C LYS A 320 22.16 -10.07 17.57
N ILE A 321 21.86 -9.05 18.37
CA ILE A 321 22.86 -8.05 18.78
C ILE A 321 23.95 -8.65 19.68
N THR A 322 23.65 -9.68 20.47
CA THR A 322 24.64 -10.41 21.28
C THR A 322 25.56 -11.31 20.45
N ARG A 323 25.26 -11.53 19.16
CA ARG A 323 26.09 -12.30 18.22
C ARG A 323 26.87 -11.43 17.23
N TYR A 324 26.68 -10.11 17.25
CA TYR A 324 27.42 -9.21 16.39
C TYR A 324 28.74 -8.80 17.04
N ASN A 325 29.83 -8.80 16.26
CA ASN A 325 31.14 -8.37 16.75
C ASN A 325 31.14 -6.89 17.17
N LYS A 326 30.31 -6.06 16.49
CA LYS A 326 30.10 -4.64 16.82
C LYS A 326 28.61 -4.29 16.74
N VAL A 327 28.16 -3.29 17.50
CA VAL A 327 26.80 -2.72 17.46
C VAL A 327 26.78 -1.21 17.21
N VAL A 328 25.74 -0.70 16.54
CA VAL A 328 25.50 0.74 16.40
C VAL A 328 24.60 1.20 17.54
N ASN A 329 24.93 2.31 18.21
CA ASN A 329 24.18 2.77 19.37
C ASN A 329 23.16 3.86 19.02
N ILE A 330 22.04 3.47 18.42
CA ILE A 330 20.93 4.39 18.09
C ILE A 330 19.66 3.95 18.84
N PRO A 331 18.97 4.86 19.56
CA PRO A 331 17.70 4.57 20.21
C PRO A 331 16.63 4.20 19.18
N ASN A 332 15.82 3.19 19.49
CA ASN A 332 14.71 2.76 18.65
C ASN A 332 13.51 2.34 19.52
N SER A 333 12.29 2.59 19.02
CA SER A 333 11.11 1.91 19.55
C SER A 333 11.11 0.43 19.13
N MET A 334 10.76 -0.46 20.05
CA MET A 334 10.80 -1.92 19.87
C MET A 334 9.53 -2.58 20.43
N THR A 335 9.20 -3.76 19.93
CA THR A 335 8.02 -4.54 20.32
C THR A 335 8.42 -5.74 21.19
N VAL A 336 8.08 -5.73 22.48
CA VAL A 336 8.22 -6.90 23.36
C VAL A 336 7.02 -7.82 23.15
N LEU A 337 7.22 -8.94 22.45
CA LEU A 337 6.15 -9.82 21.99
C LEU A 337 5.36 -10.46 23.15
N ASP A 338 6.02 -10.80 24.25
CA ASP A 338 5.41 -11.42 25.42
C ASP A 338 4.34 -10.53 26.10
N GLU A 339 4.41 -9.21 25.93
CA GLU A 339 3.38 -8.25 26.37
C GLU A 339 2.43 -7.85 25.24
N LEU A 340 2.96 -7.55 24.06
CA LEU A 340 2.21 -6.98 22.95
C LEU A 340 1.31 -8.01 22.23
N LEU A 341 1.71 -9.29 22.13
CA LEU A 341 0.86 -10.31 21.50
C LEU A 341 -0.44 -10.55 22.29
N PRO A 342 -0.44 -10.65 23.64
CA PRO A 342 -1.64 -10.53 24.46
C PRO A 342 -2.53 -9.34 24.11
N ILE A 343 -1.96 -8.13 24.02
CA ILE A 343 -2.70 -6.91 23.68
C ILE A 343 -3.35 -7.02 22.29
N SER A 344 -2.67 -7.59 21.30
CA SER A 344 -3.24 -7.76 19.95
C SER A 344 -4.51 -8.65 19.91
N ILE A 345 -4.62 -9.63 20.82
CA ILE A 345 -5.83 -10.46 20.95
C ILE A 345 -6.97 -9.64 21.58
N GLU A 346 -6.67 -8.79 22.56
CA GLU A 346 -7.67 -7.90 23.16
C GLU A 346 -8.09 -6.79 22.17
N MET A 347 -7.19 -6.27 21.34
CA MET A 347 -7.52 -5.35 20.23
C MET A 347 -8.51 -6.00 19.23
N ALA A 348 -8.30 -7.27 18.89
CA ALA A 348 -9.23 -8.01 18.03
C ALA A 348 -10.61 -8.15 18.68
N LYS A 349 -10.65 -8.48 19.99
CA LYS A 349 -11.91 -8.55 20.76
C LYS A 349 -12.64 -7.21 20.87
N ARG A 350 -11.90 -6.10 20.95
CA ARG A 350 -12.43 -4.73 20.96
C ARG A 350 -12.77 -4.20 19.57
N ASN A 351 -12.55 -4.97 18.50
CA ASN A 351 -12.76 -4.55 17.10
C ASN A 351 -11.99 -3.25 16.76
N CYS A 352 -10.77 -3.10 17.29
CA CYS A 352 -9.86 -2.02 16.92
C CYS A 352 -9.56 -2.06 15.42
N ARG A 353 -9.45 -0.89 14.77
CA ARG A 353 -9.30 -0.72 13.31
C ARG A 353 -8.30 0.38 12.98
N GLY A 354 -7.93 0.49 11.70
CA GLY A 354 -6.95 1.45 11.22
C GLY A 354 -5.52 1.10 11.63
N ILE A 355 -4.61 2.06 11.49
CA ILE A 355 -3.17 1.89 11.81
C ILE A 355 -2.95 2.09 13.32
N TRP A 356 -2.00 1.36 13.90
CA TRP A 356 -1.53 1.48 15.28
C TRP A 356 -0.01 1.30 15.34
N ASN A 357 0.68 2.21 16.00
CA ASN A 357 2.09 2.08 16.35
C ASN A 357 2.24 1.00 17.43
N PHE A 358 2.77 -0.17 17.05
CA PHE A 358 2.71 -1.39 17.86
C PHE A 358 4.05 -1.75 18.49
N THR A 359 4.61 -0.78 19.20
CA THR A 359 5.82 -0.87 20.01
C THR A 359 5.52 -0.49 21.45
N ASN A 360 6.40 -0.86 22.37
CA ASN A 360 6.35 -0.33 23.73
C ASN A 360 6.69 1.18 23.75
N PRO A 361 6.15 1.98 24.69
CA PRO A 361 6.43 3.40 24.79
C PRO A 361 7.91 3.72 25.04
N GLY A 362 8.35 4.81 24.41
CA GLY A 362 9.73 5.29 24.41
C GLY A 362 10.65 4.54 23.45
N ALA A 363 11.94 4.78 23.60
CA ALA A 363 13.00 4.16 22.82
C ALA A 363 14.10 3.57 23.72
N VAL A 364 14.80 2.58 23.19
CA VAL A 364 15.97 1.97 23.82
C VAL A 364 17.07 1.78 22.78
N SER A 365 18.31 2.06 23.16
CA SER A 365 19.49 1.91 22.32
C SER A 365 20.11 0.52 22.44
N HIS A 366 21.01 0.17 21.53
CA HIS A 366 21.64 -1.14 21.52
C HIS A 366 22.54 -1.34 22.75
N ASN A 367 23.28 -0.31 23.18
CA ASN A 367 24.13 -0.40 24.37
C ASN A 367 23.30 -0.60 25.64
N GLU A 368 22.13 0.02 25.77
CA GLU A 368 21.26 -0.16 26.94
C GLU A 368 20.74 -1.60 27.04
N ILE A 369 20.36 -2.23 25.92
CA ILE A 369 19.97 -3.64 25.91
C ILE A 369 21.16 -4.55 26.24
N LEU A 370 22.35 -4.26 25.70
CA LEU A 370 23.54 -5.06 25.99
C LEU A 370 24.04 -4.90 27.43
N GLN A 371 23.85 -3.73 28.05
CA GLN A 371 24.08 -3.53 29.48
C GLN A 371 23.10 -4.38 30.30
N MET A 372 21.80 -4.35 30.01
CA MET A 372 20.84 -5.22 30.69
C MET A 372 21.14 -6.72 30.48
N TYR A 373 21.61 -7.11 29.28
CA TYR A 373 22.05 -8.48 29.02
C TYR A 373 23.28 -8.85 29.86
N GLN A 374 24.26 -7.94 30.01
CA GLN A 374 25.40 -8.13 30.91
C GLN A 374 24.94 -8.28 32.37
N ASP A 375 24.06 -7.40 32.84
CA ASP A 375 23.61 -7.34 34.23
C ASP A 375 22.75 -8.54 34.66
N TYR A 376 21.97 -9.13 33.73
CA TYR A 376 21.01 -10.21 34.04
C TYR A 376 21.39 -11.60 33.50
N ILE A 377 22.13 -11.70 32.38
CA ILE A 377 22.31 -12.96 31.63
C ILE A 377 23.76 -13.43 31.55
N ASP A 378 24.72 -12.52 31.39
CA ASP A 378 26.15 -12.82 31.32
C ASP A 378 27.04 -11.62 31.74
N PRO A 379 27.42 -11.53 33.02
CA PRO A 379 28.29 -10.46 33.53
C PRO A 379 29.69 -10.38 32.90
N LYS A 380 30.09 -11.39 32.10
CA LYS A 380 31.36 -11.39 31.35
C LYS A 380 31.20 -10.95 29.90
N PHE A 381 29.97 -10.72 29.45
CA PHE A 381 29.68 -10.27 28.09
C PHE A 381 30.36 -8.92 27.79
N LYS A 382 30.89 -8.77 26.58
CA LYS A 382 31.54 -7.55 26.07
C LYS A 382 31.13 -7.33 24.63
N TRP A 383 31.07 -6.06 24.24
CA TRP A 383 30.78 -5.65 22.87
C TRP A 383 31.64 -4.46 22.47
N GLU A 384 31.71 -4.21 21.17
CA GLU A 384 32.31 -3.01 20.59
C GLU A 384 31.27 -2.19 19.83
N ASN A 385 31.55 -0.92 19.61
CA ASN A 385 30.68 -0.01 18.87
C ASN A 385 31.28 0.34 17.51
N PHE A 386 30.41 0.70 16.56
CA PHE A 386 30.80 1.25 15.26
C PHE A 386 29.92 2.43 14.84
N GLY A 387 30.50 3.34 14.06
CA GLY A 387 29.79 4.48 13.49
C GLY A 387 28.90 4.08 12.30
N LEU A 388 27.94 4.95 11.97
CA LEU A 388 27.03 4.74 10.83
C LEU A 388 27.77 4.52 9.49
N GLU A 389 28.90 5.21 9.27
CA GLU A 389 29.73 5.03 8.07
C GLU A 389 30.40 3.65 8.00
N GLU A 390 30.78 3.06 9.13
CA GLU A 390 31.25 1.67 9.17
C GLU A 390 30.08 0.71 8.89
N GLN A 391 28.87 1.02 9.36
CA GLN A 391 27.68 0.19 9.12
C GLN A 391 27.27 0.16 7.65
N ALA A 392 27.29 1.33 6.97
CA ALA A 392 26.98 1.43 5.55
C ALA A 392 27.88 0.54 4.66
N LYS A 393 29.12 0.25 5.10
CA LYS A 393 30.08 -0.60 4.36
C LYS A 393 29.82 -2.10 4.51
N VAL A 394 28.99 -2.52 5.48
CA VAL A 394 28.77 -3.94 5.84
C VAL A 394 27.34 -4.41 5.53
N ILE A 395 26.36 -3.49 5.47
CA ILE A 395 24.96 -3.82 5.22
C ILE A 395 24.61 -3.83 3.72
N VAL A 396 23.77 -4.78 3.31
CA VAL A 396 23.25 -4.87 1.93
C VAL A 396 22.25 -3.75 1.61
N ALA A 397 21.56 -3.23 2.62
CA ALA A 397 20.63 -2.11 2.50
C ALA A 397 20.60 -1.30 3.83
N PRO A 398 20.36 0.02 3.77
CA PRO A 398 20.10 0.89 4.92
C PRO A 398 19.12 0.31 5.94
N ARG A 399 19.27 0.73 7.21
CA ARG A 399 18.38 0.34 8.32
C ARG A 399 17.58 1.54 8.80
N SER A 400 16.27 1.33 8.96
CA SER A 400 15.35 2.28 9.60
C SER A 400 15.72 2.46 11.07
N ASN A 401 15.90 3.71 11.49
CA ASN A 401 16.05 4.12 12.89
C ASN A 401 15.00 5.19 13.22
N ASN A 402 14.11 4.92 14.18
CA ASN A 402 13.05 5.87 14.57
C ASN A 402 12.51 5.59 15.98
N GLU A 403 11.76 6.56 16.48
CA GLU A 403 10.82 6.42 17.59
C GLU A 403 9.40 6.49 17.04
N LEU A 404 8.47 5.72 17.58
CA LEU A 404 7.04 5.77 17.24
C LEU A 404 6.25 6.36 18.40
N ASP A 405 5.33 7.29 18.11
CA ASP A 405 4.39 7.79 19.10
C ASP A 405 3.38 6.68 19.41
N THR A 406 3.37 6.23 20.66
CA THR A 406 2.52 5.13 21.14
C THR A 406 1.34 5.63 21.96
N SER A 407 1.10 6.95 22.00
CA SER A 407 0.02 7.56 22.78
C SER A 407 -1.34 6.94 22.46
N LYS A 408 -1.61 6.65 21.18
CA LYS A 408 -2.84 5.98 20.75
C LYS A 408 -3.02 4.60 21.41
N LEU A 409 -1.98 3.75 21.33
CA LEU A 409 -1.98 2.42 21.94
C LEU A 409 -2.02 2.48 23.47
N LYS A 410 -1.29 3.41 24.08
CA LYS A 410 -1.21 3.59 25.54
C LYS A 410 -2.50 4.14 26.14
N ASN A 411 -3.28 4.91 25.38
CA ASN A 411 -4.61 5.37 25.80
C ASN A 411 -5.62 4.22 25.82
N GLU A 412 -5.55 3.29 24.86
CA GLU A 412 -6.40 2.09 24.80
C GLU A 412 -5.97 1.00 25.79
N PHE A 413 -4.67 0.91 26.10
CA PHE A 413 -4.07 -0.03 27.05
C PHE A 413 -3.17 0.69 28.07
N PRO A 414 -3.75 1.34 29.10
CA PRO A 414 -2.99 2.08 30.12
C PRO A 414 -1.99 1.22 30.90
N GLU A 415 -2.15 -0.10 30.91
CA GLU A 415 -1.24 -1.07 31.53
C GLU A 415 0.09 -1.27 30.78
N LEU A 416 0.16 -0.89 29.48
CA LEU A 416 1.31 -1.12 28.60
C LEU A 416 2.61 -0.52 29.15
N LEU A 417 3.62 -1.35 29.43
CA LEU A 417 4.86 -0.88 30.04
C LEU A 417 5.80 -0.17 29.05
N PRO A 418 6.53 0.88 29.49
CA PRO A 418 7.64 1.45 28.73
C PRO A 418 8.65 0.38 28.31
N VAL A 419 9.34 0.59 27.19
CA VAL A 419 10.15 -0.46 26.54
C VAL A 419 11.21 -1.08 27.46
N LYS A 420 11.85 -0.26 28.32
CA LYS A 420 12.88 -0.72 29.27
C LYS A 420 12.28 -1.62 30.35
N ASP A 421 11.18 -1.19 30.97
CA ASP A 421 10.49 -1.91 32.04
C ASP A 421 9.88 -3.21 31.53
N SER A 422 9.31 -3.18 30.32
CA SER A 422 8.80 -4.36 29.63
C SER A 422 9.90 -5.39 29.32
N ILE A 423 11.05 -4.93 28.83
CA ILE A 423 12.20 -5.81 28.56
C ILE A 423 12.71 -6.44 29.87
N ILE A 424 12.83 -5.67 30.95
CA ILE A 424 13.23 -6.21 32.26
C ILE A 424 12.25 -7.27 32.73
N LYS A 425 10.96 -6.92 32.87
CA LYS A 425 9.91 -7.79 33.43
C LYS A 425 9.66 -9.07 32.63
N TYR A 426 9.52 -8.97 31.31
CA TYR A 426 9.09 -10.11 30.49
C TYR A 426 10.26 -10.87 29.83
N VAL A 427 11.48 -10.30 29.79
CA VAL A 427 12.61 -10.90 29.07
C VAL A 427 13.78 -11.19 30.00
N PHE A 428 14.27 -10.22 30.76
CA PHE A 428 15.50 -10.43 31.56
C PHE A 428 15.26 -11.04 32.93
N GLU A 429 14.24 -10.64 33.69
CA GLU A 429 13.91 -11.26 34.98
C GLU A 429 13.62 -12.76 34.87
N PRO A 430 12.81 -13.26 33.91
CA PRO A 430 12.54 -14.70 33.78
C PRO A 430 13.74 -15.53 33.29
N ASN A 431 14.74 -14.88 32.66
CA ASN A 431 15.96 -15.53 32.18
C ASN A 431 17.18 -15.28 33.07
N LYS A 432 17.01 -14.59 34.21
CA LYS A 432 18.12 -14.18 35.06
C LYS A 432 18.88 -15.40 35.58
N LYS A 433 20.18 -15.47 35.29
CA LYS A 433 21.03 -16.53 35.83
C LYS A 433 21.37 -16.21 37.28
N THR A 434 21.18 -17.19 38.15
CA THR A 434 21.62 -17.17 39.55
C THR A 434 23.07 -17.60 39.67
#